data_AF-A0A8J4Q1R2-F1
#
_entry.id   AF-A0A8J4Q1R2-F1
#
_cell.length_a   1.000
_cell.length_b   1.000
_cell.length_c   1.000
_cell.angle_alpha   90.00
_cell.angle_beta   90.00
_cell.angle_gamma   90.00
#
_symmetry.space_group_name_H-M   'P 1'
#
loop_
_entity.id
_entity.type
_entity.pdbx_description
1 polymer ?
#
loop_
_entity_poly.entity_id
_entity_poly.type
_entity_poly.pdbx_seq_one_letter_code
_entity_poly.pdbx_strand_id
1 'polypeptide(L)'
;MNKFIFYFISIVFLLSFILVESANSPHPSHPSASPSDTPSVSPSPSPSKLNIRIRIYVTIRRDVRRCAWPQCGGYYLKKVNTDEPEMYVQELGGDDNGIDLEKLDQYVLGGIMVQPQQNENYPTFEVNDVARALPLEGQSTNTMGADDGYYRMAMHGSNAIAYELNTNETYPVENVTEPYTPKFPVQKDWLDSRIMDNSIVAGTMISVTLRIKLVFIRPAHEMNYPCQEVNKYRCEIGYDDTYKRDHNRCLLNDGPCTKIGTCPHVSRRCPKGWKDVYWNAKPNACRKYVCDPAFLNQ
;
A
#
# COMPACT_ATOMS: atom_id res chain seq x y z
N MET A 1 -13.14 10.76 -26.97
CA MET A 1 -11.86 10.72 -26.24
C MET A 1 -11.84 11.85 -25.22
N ASN A 2 -12.31 11.60 -23.99
CA ASN A 2 -12.41 12.61 -22.94
C ASN A 2 -11.06 12.80 -22.25
N LYS A 3 -10.46 13.98 -22.44
CA LYS A 3 -9.31 14.46 -21.67
C LYS A 3 -9.81 14.88 -20.28
N PHE A 4 -9.53 14.08 -19.26
CA PHE A 4 -9.70 14.49 -17.87
C PHE A 4 -8.55 15.42 -17.49
N ILE A 5 -8.86 16.71 -17.37
CA ILE A 5 -7.96 17.75 -16.87
C ILE A 5 -8.33 17.96 -15.40
N PHE A 6 -7.45 17.57 -14.47
CA PHE A 6 -7.56 17.98 -13.08
C PHE A 6 -7.15 19.47 -12.99
N TYR A 7 -8.14 20.35 -12.88
CA TYR A 7 -7.92 21.74 -12.48
C TYR A 7 -7.86 21.80 -10.95
N PHE A 8 -6.68 22.09 -10.40
CA PHE A 8 -6.53 22.50 -9.00
C PHE A 8 -6.83 24.00 -8.91
N ILE A 9 -7.99 24.36 -8.36
CA ILE A 9 -8.32 25.74 -7.99
C ILE A 9 -7.85 25.93 -6.54
N SER A 10 -6.85 26.78 -6.33
CA SER A 10 -6.49 27.26 -4.99
C SER A 10 -7.57 28.18 -4.45
N ILE A 11 -8.43 27.65 -3.56
CA ILE A 11 -9.38 28.47 -2.78
C ILE A 11 -8.72 28.80 -1.44
N VAL A 12 -8.45 30.09 -1.26
CA VAL A 12 -8.05 30.71 0.01
C VAL A 12 -9.28 30.74 0.91
N PHE A 13 -9.32 29.90 1.94
CA PHE A 13 -10.36 29.94 2.98
C PHE A 13 -9.94 30.85 4.13
N LEU A 14 -10.71 31.92 4.32
CA LEU A 14 -10.72 32.78 5.50
C LEU A 14 -11.33 32.02 6.69
N LEU A 15 -10.57 31.96 7.78
CA LEU A 15 -10.96 31.43 9.09
C LEU A 15 -12.05 32.29 9.75
N SER A 16 -13.15 31.64 10.16
CA SER A 16 -14.07 32.15 11.17
C SER A 16 -14.11 31.19 12.34
N PHE A 17 -13.64 31.67 13.49
CA PHE A 17 -13.72 31.01 14.80
C PHE A 17 -15.20 30.88 15.24
N ILE A 18 -15.60 29.68 15.68
CA ILE A 18 -16.76 29.52 16.56
C ILE A 18 -16.29 28.71 17.78
N LEU A 19 -16.24 29.40 18.93
CA LEU A 19 -16.19 28.81 20.26
C LEU A 19 -17.58 28.25 20.58
N VAL A 20 -17.66 26.97 20.94
CA VAL A 20 -18.84 26.40 21.62
C VAL A 20 -18.38 25.85 22.96
N GLU A 21 -18.75 26.54 24.03
CA GLU A 21 -18.78 26.01 25.39
C GLU A 21 -19.90 24.96 25.50
N SER A 22 -19.59 23.79 26.04
CA SER A 22 -20.57 22.77 26.41
C SER A 22 -20.42 22.45 27.88
N ALA A 23 -21.47 22.76 28.62
CA ALA A 23 -21.61 22.58 30.06
C ALA A 23 -21.74 21.11 30.49
N ASN A 24 -21.29 20.86 31.72
CA ASN A 24 -21.51 19.67 32.53
C ASN A 24 -23.00 19.29 32.67
N SER A 25 -23.30 17.99 32.77
CA SER A 25 -24.41 17.52 33.62
C SER A 25 -24.20 16.05 34.09
N PRO A 26 -24.64 15.68 35.31
CA PRO A 26 -24.24 14.44 35.98
C PRO A 26 -25.26 13.28 35.85
N HIS A 27 -24.71 12.08 36.10
CA HIS A 27 -25.27 10.78 36.53
C HIS A 27 -26.80 10.62 36.75
N PRO A 28 -27.32 9.41 36.47
CA PRO A 28 -27.74 8.57 37.60
C PRO A 28 -27.36 7.09 37.47
N SER A 29 -27.29 6.46 38.64
CA SER A 29 -27.03 5.05 38.92
C SER A 29 -28.29 4.18 38.73
N HIS A 30 -28.12 2.96 38.21
CA HIS A 30 -29.18 1.95 38.15
C HIS A 30 -28.91 0.79 39.12
N PRO A 31 -29.95 0.26 39.80
CA PRO A 31 -29.84 -0.78 40.81
C PRO A 31 -29.78 -2.21 40.26
N SER A 32 -29.11 -3.07 41.03
CA SER A 32 -29.05 -4.53 40.93
C SER A 32 -30.43 -5.19 40.98
N ALA A 33 -30.64 -6.19 40.12
CA ALA A 33 -31.74 -7.15 40.24
C ALA A 33 -31.23 -8.59 40.17
N SER A 34 -31.81 -9.41 41.06
CA SER A 34 -31.54 -10.80 41.43
C SER A 34 -31.84 -11.85 40.35
N PRO A 35 -31.36 -13.10 40.51
CA PRO A 35 -31.48 -14.17 39.52
C PRO A 35 -32.85 -14.83 39.55
N SER A 36 -33.36 -15.26 38.39
CA SER A 36 -34.59 -16.04 38.25
C SER A 36 -34.34 -17.27 37.39
N ASP A 37 -34.93 -18.37 37.85
CA ASP A 37 -34.70 -19.74 37.41
C ASP A 37 -35.20 -20.07 35.99
N THR A 38 -34.33 -20.83 35.32
CA THR A 38 -34.43 -21.74 34.17
C THR A 38 -35.83 -22.22 33.70
N PRO A 39 -36.00 -22.36 32.37
CA PRO A 39 -36.47 -23.64 31.82
C PRO A 39 -35.46 -24.26 30.84
N SER A 40 -35.18 -25.55 31.04
CA SER A 40 -34.29 -26.39 30.23
C SER A 40 -34.89 -26.62 28.84
N VAL A 41 -34.41 -25.87 27.84
CA VAL A 41 -34.73 -26.03 26.43
C VAL A 41 -33.80 -27.07 25.80
N SER A 42 -34.38 -28.07 25.12
CA SER A 42 -33.64 -29.09 24.36
C SER A 42 -32.68 -28.45 23.33
N PRO A 43 -31.45 -28.97 23.16
CA PRO A 43 -30.47 -28.39 22.25
C PRO A 43 -30.93 -28.53 20.80
N SER A 44 -31.42 -27.43 20.25
CA SER A 44 -31.56 -27.21 18.81
C SER A 44 -30.21 -27.49 18.13
N PRO A 45 -30.15 -28.20 16.99
CA PRO A 45 -28.90 -28.46 16.28
C PRO A 45 -28.16 -27.15 16.08
N SER A 46 -26.99 -27.05 16.71
CA SER A 46 -26.18 -25.83 16.70
C SER A 46 -25.99 -25.40 15.24
N PRO A 47 -26.36 -24.16 14.85
CA PRO A 47 -26.07 -23.67 13.52
C PRO A 47 -24.58 -23.86 13.29
N SER A 48 -24.24 -24.72 12.33
CA SER A 48 -22.87 -24.96 11.88
C SER A 48 -22.23 -23.60 11.67
N LYS A 49 -21.35 -23.20 12.61
CA LYS A 49 -20.71 -21.89 12.66
C LYS A 49 -20.18 -21.61 11.27
N LEU A 50 -20.82 -20.66 10.57
CA LEU A 50 -20.33 -20.18 9.30
C LEU A 50 -18.92 -19.68 9.60
N ASN A 51 -17.91 -20.40 9.12
CA ASN A 51 -16.51 -20.10 9.38
C ASN A 51 -16.16 -18.90 8.49
N ILE A 52 -16.63 -17.72 8.89
CA ILE A 52 -16.38 -16.48 8.19
C ILE A 52 -14.88 -16.22 8.34
N ARG A 53 -14.15 -16.51 7.26
CA ARG A 53 -12.73 -16.22 7.15
C ARG A 53 -12.56 -14.71 6.97
N ILE A 54 -12.35 -14.01 8.08
CA ILE A 54 -12.07 -12.58 8.05
C ILE A 54 -10.63 -12.39 7.59
N ARG A 55 -10.45 -11.68 6.47
CA ARG A 55 -9.12 -11.27 5.99
C ARG A 55 -8.60 -10.15 6.88
N ILE A 56 -7.38 -10.29 7.36
CA ILE A 56 -6.68 -9.29 8.16
C ILE A 56 -5.38 -8.87 7.48
N TYR A 57 -4.91 -7.66 7.77
CA TYR A 57 -3.63 -7.12 7.34
C TYR A 57 -2.68 -6.99 8.53
N VAL A 58 -1.43 -7.40 8.36
CA VAL A 58 -0.44 -7.44 9.43
C VAL A 58 0.90 -6.90 8.96
N THR A 59 1.64 -6.25 9.85
CA THR A 59 3.09 -6.16 9.73
C THR A 59 3.71 -7.42 10.33
N ILE A 60 4.93 -7.73 9.90
CA ILE A 60 5.60 -8.98 10.24
C ILE A 60 7.03 -8.75 10.71
N ARG A 61 7.46 -9.50 11.70
CA ARG A 61 8.87 -9.62 12.09
C ARG A 61 9.23 -11.06 12.45
N ARG A 62 10.50 -11.43 12.24
CA ARG A 62 10.99 -12.76 12.58
C ARG A 62 11.08 -12.95 14.10
N ASP A 63 10.79 -14.14 14.58
CA ASP A 63 11.15 -14.55 15.93
C ASP A 63 12.66 -14.88 16.00
N VAL A 64 13.40 -14.04 16.72
CA VAL A 64 14.86 -14.17 16.89
C VAL A 64 15.25 -14.85 18.21
N ARG A 65 14.28 -15.35 18.99
CA ARG A 65 14.56 -16.10 20.22
C ARG A 65 15.30 -17.40 19.89
N ARG A 66 16.21 -17.81 20.78
CA ARG A 66 16.99 -19.05 20.66
C ARG A 66 16.44 -20.11 21.60
N CYS A 67 15.66 -21.05 21.08
CA CYS A 67 15.03 -22.13 21.82
C CYS A 67 14.80 -23.35 20.91
N ALA A 68 14.23 -24.44 21.42
CA ALA A 68 13.94 -25.61 20.60
C ALA A 68 12.79 -25.33 19.62
N TRP A 69 13.00 -25.60 18.33
CA TRP A 69 11.91 -25.64 17.35
C TRP A 69 10.88 -26.70 17.77
N PRO A 70 9.56 -26.45 17.68
CA PRO A 70 8.88 -25.32 17.03
C PRO A 70 8.53 -24.12 17.95
N GLN A 71 9.06 -24.06 19.18
CA GLN A 71 8.69 -23.01 20.13
C GLN A 71 9.22 -21.61 19.76
N CYS A 72 10.19 -21.55 18.85
CA CYS A 72 10.72 -20.33 18.25
C CYS A 72 11.24 -20.59 16.83
N GLY A 73 11.53 -19.48 16.14
CA GLY A 73 11.97 -19.46 14.75
C GLY A 73 10.86 -19.13 13.75
N GLY A 74 9.61 -18.99 14.23
CA GLY A 74 8.47 -18.49 13.45
C GLY A 74 8.44 -16.97 13.32
N TYR A 75 7.24 -16.39 13.38
CA TYR A 75 7.00 -14.98 13.11
C TYR A 75 6.06 -14.35 14.14
N TYR A 76 6.26 -13.06 14.39
CA TYR A 76 5.30 -12.23 15.10
C TYR A 76 4.56 -11.36 14.09
N LEU A 77 3.24 -11.40 14.17
CA LEU A 77 2.33 -10.63 13.35
C LEU A 77 1.64 -9.56 14.20
N LYS A 78 1.72 -8.31 13.77
CA LYS A 78 0.97 -7.20 14.39
C LYS A 78 -0.12 -6.75 13.43
N LYS A 79 -1.39 -6.90 13.82
CA LYS A 79 -2.51 -6.32 13.05
C LYS A 79 -2.35 -4.81 12.96
N VAL A 80 -2.32 -4.28 11.74
CA VAL A 80 -2.26 -2.83 11.51
C VAL A 80 -3.53 -2.14 12.01
N ASN A 81 -3.41 -0.90 12.47
CA ASN A 81 -4.50 -0.07 13.00
C ASN A 81 -5.27 -0.69 14.18
N THR A 82 -4.62 -1.55 14.97
CA THR A 82 -5.22 -2.14 16.17
C THR A 82 -4.25 -2.12 17.35
N ASP A 83 -4.79 -1.99 18.55
CA ASP A 83 -4.03 -2.13 19.80
C ASP A 83 -3.85 -3.59 20.23
N GLU A 84 -4.36 -4.54 19.45
CA GLU A 84 -4.22 -5.97 19.76
C GLU A 84 -2.74 -6.37 19.86
N PRO A 85 -2.37 -7.23 20.83
CA PRO A 85 -0.98 -7.68 20.96
C PRO A 85 -0.53 -8.45 19.72
N GLU A 86 0.78 -8.56 19.54
CA GLU A 86 1.35 -9.38 18.48
C GLU A 86 0.95 -10.86 18.64
N MET A 87 0.64 -11.51 17.53
CA MET A 87 0.33 -12.93 17.46
C MET A 87 1.57 -13.69 16.99
N TYR A 88 1.93 -14.77 17.67
CA TYR A 88 2.95 -15.68 17.20
C TYR A 88 2.33 -16.69 16.22
N VAL A 89 2.98 -16.87 15.08
CA VAL A 89 2.68 -17.93 14.11
C VAL A 89 3.93 -18.73 13.86
N GLN A 90 3.78 -20.05 13.79
CA GLN A 90 4.92 -20.93 13.57
C GLN A 90 5.47 -20.79 12.14
N GLU A 91 4.57 -20.63 11.17
CA GLU A 91 4.88 -20.56 9.76
C GLU A 91 3.91 -19.62 9.02
N LEU A 92 4.36 -19.15 7.86
CA LEU A 92 3.50 -18.49 6.87
C LEU A 92 3.09 -19.55 5.85
N GLY A 93 1.79 -19.76 5.71
CA GLY A 93 1.24 -20.60 4.65
C GLY A 93 0.86 -19.77 3.42
N GLY A 94 0.59 -20.42 2.29
CA GLY A 94 0.09 -19.76 1.09
C GLY A 94 1.18 -19.34 0.11
N ASP A 95 0.95 -18.24 -0.62
CA ASP A 95 1.88 -17.72 -1.61
C ASP A 95 2.88 -16.75 -0.95
N ASP A 96 3.92 -17.32 -0.35
CA ASP A 96 5.04 -16.57 0.22
C ASP A 96 6.16 -16.28 -0.80
N ASN A 97 5.95 -16.68 -2.06
CA ASN A 97 6.92 -16.51 -3.14
C ASN A 97 7.20 -15.02 -3.36
N GLY A 98 8.41 -14.60 -2.98
CA GLY A 98 8.87 -13.22 -3.14
C GLY A 98 8.96 -12.41 -1.85
N ILE A 99 8.63 -12.98 -0.69
CA ILE A 99 8.96 -12.35 0.59
C ILE A 99 10.46 -12.50 0.85
N ASP A 100 11.17 -11.38 0.83
CA ASP A 100 12.56 -11.28 1.27
C ASP A 100 12.60 -11.35 2.81
N LEU A 101 12.92 -12.53 3.36
CA LEU A 101 12.96 -12.78 4.81
C LEU A 101 13.98 -11.92 5.56
N GLU A 102 14.94 -11.31 4.86
CA GLU A 102 15.90 -10.37 5.46
C GLU A 102 15.32 -8.95 5.60
N LYS A 103 14.18 -8.67 4.96
CA LYS A 103 13.56 -7.35 4.86
C LYS A 103 12.08 -7.37 5.25
N LEU A 104 11.72 -8.17 6.26
CA LEU A 104 10.33 -8.34 6.71
C LEU A 104 9.66 -7.02 7.13
N ASP A 105 10.43 -6.05 7.63
CA ASP A 105 10.00 -4.69 7.99
C ASP A 105 9.63 -3.81 6.79
N GLN A 106 9.65 -4.36 5.58
CA GLN A 106 9.19 -3.71 4.35
C GLN A 106 7.84 -4.26 3.89
N TYR A 107 7.25 -5.22 4.59
CA TYR A 107 6.04 -5.90 4.11
C TYR A 107 4.82 -5.62 4.99
N VAL A 108 3.68 -5.46 4.32
CA VAL A 108 2.34 -5.62 4.90
C VAL A 108 1.72 -6.82 4.22
N LEU A 109 1.32 -7.80 5.02
CA LEU A 109 0.72 -9.05 4.54
C LEU A 109 -0.78 -9.00 4.77
N GLY A 110 -1.58 -9.36 3.77
CA GLY A 110 -3.01 -9.63 3.91
C GLY A 110 -3.26 -11.13 3.86
N GLY A 111 -4.07 -11.65 4.77
CA GLY A 111 -4.26 -13.10 4.89
C GLY A 111 -5.33 -13.50 5.90
N ILE A 112 -5.38 -14.79 6.21
CA ILE A 112 -6.35 -15.38 7.14
C ILE A 112 -5.59 -16.17 8.21
N MET A 113 -6.00 -16.02 9.47
CA MET A 113 -5.51 -16.86 10.57
C MET A 113 -6.19 -18.23 10.52
N VAL A 114 -5.40 -19.29 10.40
CA VAL A 114 -5.88 -20.67 10.47
C VAL A 114 -5.58 -21.23 11.85
N GLN A 115 -6.65 -21.69 12.52
CA GLN A 115 -6.51 -22.34 13.82
C GLN A 115 -5.74 -23.66 13.66
N PRO A 116 -4.89 -24.02 14.64
CA PRO A 116 -4.11 -25.25 14.57
C PRO A 116 -5.01 -26.48 14.38
N GLN A 117 -4.55 -27.44 13.57
CA GLN A 117 -5.20 -28.75 13.51
C GLN A 117 -4.94 -29.55 14.81
N GLN A 118 -5.63 -30.68 15.02
CA GLN A 118 -5.62 -31.45 16.29
C GLN A 118 -4.24 -31.85 16.85
N ASN A 119 -3.14 -31.68 16.10
CA ASN A 119 -1.78 -32.01 16.51
C ASN A 119 -0.80 -30.83 16.46
N GLU A 120 -1.28 -29.62 16.16
CA GLU A 120 -0.47 -28.41 16.08
C GLU A 120 -0.73 -27.53 17.29
N ASN A 121 0.31 -26.88 17.82
CA ASN A 121 0.19 -26.02 19.01
C ASN A 121 0.03 -24.55 18.65
N TYR A 122 0.31 -24.16 17.40
CA TYR A 122 0.39 -22.78 16.98
C TYR A 122 -0.45 -22.55 15.73
N PRO A 123 -1.09 -21.38 15.61
CA PRO A 123 -1.81 -21.03 14.39
C PRO A 123 -0.84 -20.76 13.23
N THR A 124 -1.35 -20.98 12.02
CA THR A 124 -0.68 -20.62 10.76
C THR A 124 -1.37 -19.39 10.17
N PHE A 125 -0.60 -18.53 9.50
CA PHE A 125 -1.16 -17.41 8.74
C PHE A 125 -1.10 -17.71 7.25
N GLU A 126 -2.26 -17.93 6.63
CA GLU A 126 -2.37 -18.10 5.17
C GLU A 126 -2.26 -16.73 4.50
N VAL A 127 -1.12 -16.48 3.86
CA VAL A 127 -0.85 -15.25 3.12
C VAL A 127 -1.59 -15.29 1.78
N ASN A 128 -2.41 -14.27 1.52
CA ASN A 128 -3.16 -14.10 0.28
C ASN A 128 -2.79 -12.81 -0.47
N ASP A 129 -2.12 -11.88 0.20
CA ASP A 129 -1.75 -10.57 -0.32
C ASP A 129 -0.40 -10.17 0.27
N VAL A 130 0.54 -9.76 -0.58
CA VAL A 130 1.89 -9.34 -0.19
C VAL A 130 2.12 -7.95 -0.78
N ALA A 131 2.19 -6.94 0.08
CA ALA A 131 2.51 -5.58 -0.31
C ALA A 131 3.88 -5.17 0.25
N ARG A 132 4.76 -4.69 -0.62
CA ARG A 132 6.12 -4.28 -0.27
C ARG A 132 6.26 -2.76 -0.35
N ALA A 133 6.84 -2.17 0.68
CA ALA A 133 7.12 -0.74 0.77
C ALA A 133 8.05 -0.29 -0.37
N LEU A 134 7.72 0.83 -0.99
CA LEU A 134 8.62 1.56 -1.87
C LEU A 134 9.82 2.07 -1.06
N PRO A 135 11.07 1.92 -1.56
CA PRO A 135 12.25 2.27 -0.78
C PRO A 135 12.28 3.77 -0.53
N LEU A 136 12.42 4.16 0.72
CA LEU A 136 12.55 5.55 1.13
C LEU A 136 13.59 5.63 2.25
N GLU A 137 14.62 6.44 2.06
CA GLU A 137 15.75 6.51 2.99
C GLU A 137 15.27 6.93 4.39
N GLY A 138 15.69 6.16 5.40
CA GLY A 138 15.35 6.39 6.80
C GLY A 138 13.91 6.05 7.19
N GLN A 139 13.13 5.36 6.35
CA GLN A 139 11.74 4.99 6.63
C GLN A 139 11.54 3.46 6.51
N SER A 140 10.76 2.90 7.44
CA SER A 140 10.36 1.47 7.48
C SER A 140 8.97 1.33 8.11
N THR A 141 8.36 0.14 8.11
CA THR A 141 7.07 -0.07 8.82
C THR A 141 7.17 0.24 10.33
N ASN A 142 8.38 0.22 10.89
CA ASN A 142 8.63 0.46 12.30
C ASN A 142 8.76 1.96 12.64
N THR A 143 8.80 2.85 11.64
CA THR A 143 8.91 4.30 11.85
C THR A 143 7.55 5.02 11.84
N MET A 144 6.44 4.26 11.92
CA MET A 144 5.09 4.81 11.97
C MET A 144 4.80 5.38 13.36
N GLY A 145 4.25 6.59 13.41
CA GLY A 145 3.80 7.26 14.63
C GLY A 145 2.43 6.75 15.09
N ALA A 146 2.04 7.10 16.32
CA ALA A 146 0.76 6.68 16.90
C ALA A 146 -0.47 7.18 16.11
N ASP A 147 -0.35 8.34 15.45
CA ASP A 147 -1.42 8.93 14.64
C ASP A 147 -1.45 8.41 13.19
N ASP A 148 -0.53 7.51 12.83
CA ASP A 148 -0.49 6.97 11.48
C ASP A 148 -1.35 5.72 11.34
N GLY A 149 -2.14 5.70 10.27
CA GLY A 149 -2.92 4.54 9.85
C GLY A 149 -2.36 3.90 8.58
N TYR A 150 -2.78 2.67 8.34
CA TYR A 150 -2.63 1.93 7.09
C TYR A 150 -3.97 1.95 6.35
N TYR A 151 -3.95 2.38 5.09
CA TYR A 151 -5.15 2.55 4.28
C TYR A 151 -5.02 1.82 2.96
N ARG A 152 -6.16 1.39 2.42
CA ARG A 152 -6.32 1.04 1.00
C ARG A 152 -7.13 2.12 0.33
N MET A 153 -6.64 2.61 -0.80
CA MET A 153 -7.38 3.57 -1.62
C MET A 153 -8.30 2.84 -2.60
N ALA A 154 -9.46 3.42 -2.85
CA ALA A 154 -10.30 3.07 -3.99
C ALA A 154 -11.03 4.31 -4.54
N MET A 155 -11.41 4.24 -5.81
CA MET A 155 -12.22 5.26 -6.45
C MET A 155 -13.70 4.84 -6.47
N HIS A 156 -14.58 5.73 -6.00
CA HIS A 156 -16.04 5.60 -6.11
C HIS A 156 -16.57 6.73 -6.98
N GLY A 157 -16.75 6.43 -8.27
CA GLY A 157 -17.00 7.46 -9.28
C GLY A 157 -15.78 8.39 -9.40
N SER A 158 -15.97 9.68 -9.13
CA SER A 158 -14.89 10.69 -9.13
C SER A 158 -14.21 10.87 -7.77
N ASN A 159 -14.71 10.22 -6.72
CA ASN A 159 -14.26 10.47 -5.35
C ASN A 159 -13.29 9.38 -4.90
N ALA A 160 -12.15 9.78 -4.34
CA ALA A 160 -11.24 8.84 -3.70
C ALA A 160 -11.69 8.58 -2.26
N ILE A 161 -11.65 7.32 -1.84
CA ILE A 161 -11.98 6.88 -0.49
C ILE A 161 -10.79 6.07 0.04
N ALA A 162 -10.35 6.40 1.25
CA ALA A 162 -9.40 5.61 2.02
C ALA A 162 -10.17 4.67 2.96
N TYR A 163 -9.92 3.38 2.82
CA TYR A 163 -10.39 2.33 3.73
C TYR A 163 -9.29 2.05 4.73
N GLU A 164 -9.54 2.32 6.00
CA GLU A 164 -8.58 1.98 7.03
C GLU A 164 -8.55 0.46 7.24
N LEU A 165 -7.37 -0.13 7.17
CA LEU A 165 -7.22 -1.59 7.20
C LEU A 165 -7.55 -2.15 8.58
N ASN A 166 -8.17 -3.33 8.61
CA ASN A 166 -8.67 -4.02 9.82
C ASN A 166 -9.74 -3.27 10.63
N THR A 167 -10.21 -2.13 10.13
CA THR A 167 -11.36 -1.42 10.69
C THR A 167 -12.49 -1.42 9.65
N ASN A 168 -13.66 -0.92 10.04
CA ASN A 168 -14.76 -0.66 9.11
C ASN A 168 -14.83 0.84 8.73
N GLU A 169 -13.80 1.61 9.09
CA GLU A 169 -13.78 3.05 8.90
C GLU A 169 -13.37 3.42 7.48
N THR A 170 -14.00 4.47 6.96
CA THR A 170 -13.74 5.00 5.64
C THR A 170 -13.64 6.51 5.68
N TYR A 171 -12.73 7.07 4.89
CA TYR A 171 -12.45 8.50 4.88
C TYR A 171 -12.50 9.02 3.45
N PRO A 172 -13.28 10.09 3.17
CA PRO A 172 -13.19 10.77 1.88
C PRO A 172 -11.82 11.42 1.74
N VAL A 173 -11.20 11.28 0.57
CA VAL A 173 -9.89 11.85 0.27
C VAL A 173 -10.01 12.79 -0.92
N GLU A 174 -9.77 14.07 -0.68
CA GLU A 174 -9.70 15.10 -1.73
C GLU A 174 -8.27 15.35 -2.17
N ASN A 175 -7.31 15.20 -1.24
CA ASN A 175 -5.91 15.52 -1.48
C ASN A 175 -5.00 14.40 -0.99
N VAL A 176 -3.96 14.11 -1.77
CA VAL A 176 -2.91 13.14 -1.42
C VAL A 176 -1.57 13.84 -1.54
N THR A 177 -0.74 13.70 -0.51
CA THR A 177 0.67 14.13 -0.56
C THR A 177 1.57 12.93 -0.27
N GLU A 178 2.70 12.85 -0.98
CA GLU A 178 3.62 11.72 -0.88
C GLU A 178 5.09 12.21 -0.94
N PRO A 179 6.04 11.45 -0.36
CA PRO A 179 7.41 11.91 -0.16
C PRO A 179 8.39 11.54 -1.29
N TYR A 180 7.96 10.82 -2.32
CA TYR A 180 8.80 10.24 -3.37
C TYR A 180 9.03 11.22 -4.53
N THR A 181 7.97 11.74 -5.16
CA THR A 181 8.09 12.63 -6.35
C THR A 181 8.94 13.88 -6.08
N PRO A 182 8.89 14.52 -4.89
CA PRO A 182 9.75 15.67 -4.61
C PRO A 182 11.24 15.33 -4.45
N LYS A 183 11.58 14.08 -4.09
CA LYS A 183 12.97 13.70 -3.74
C LYS A 183 13.78 13.21 -4.94
N PHE A 184 13.17 12.48 -5.87
CA PHE A 184 13.86 11.88 -7.01
C PHE A 184 12.88 11.65 -8.19
N PRO A 185 13.36 11.46 -9.43
CA PRO A 185 12.51 11.46 -10.62
C PRO A 185 11.67 10.18 -10.76
N VAL A 186 10.68 9.99 -9.90
CA VAL A 186 9.65 8.96 -10.06
C VAL A 186 8.62 9.44 -11.08
N GLN A 187 8.10 8.52 -11.88
CA GLN A 187 7.00 8.82 -12.78
C GLN A 187 5.72 9.04 -11.96
N LYS A 188 5.27 10.30 -11.86
CA LYS A 188 4.16 10.69 -10.98
C LYS A 188 2.85 9.98 -11.33
N ASP A 189 2.54 9.87 -12.62
CA ASP A 189 1.38 9.17 -13.16
C ASP A 189 1.36 7.67 -12.79
N TRP A 190 2.50 6.97 -12.87
CA TRP A 190 2.61 5.60 -12.37
C TRP A 190 2.34 5.55 -10.86
N LEU A 191 3.03 6.39 -10.07
CA LEU A 191 2.87 6.37 -8.62
C LEU A 191 1.44 6.70 -8.18
N ASP A 192 0.83 7.73 -8.76
CA ASP A 192 -0.57 8.12 -8.53
C ASP A 192 -1.51 6.96 -8.88
N SER A 193 -1.28 6.31 -10.02
CA SER A 193 -2.10 5.16 -10.43
C SER A 193 -2.00 4.02 -9.42
N ARG A 194 -0.81 3.73 -8.88
CA ARG A 194 -0.63 2.67 -7.87
C ARG A 194 -1.22 3.05 -6.53
N ILE A 195 -1.08 4.31 -6.12
CA ILE A 195 -1.74 4.82 -4.92
C ILE A 195 -3.25 4.58 -5.02
N MET A 196 -3.87 4.88 -6.16
CA MET A 196 -5.32 4.74 -6.36
C MET A 196 -5.80 3.33 -6.72
N ASP A 197 -4.94 2.51 -7.32
CA ASP A 197 -5.25 1.16 -7.80
C ASP A 197 -4.77 0.10 -6.81
N ASN A 198 -5.44 0.07 -5.66
CA ASN A 198 -5.40 -1.04 -4.71
C ASN A 198 -4.03 -1.23 -4.00
N SER A 199 -3.15 -0.23 -3.97
CA SER A 199 -2.00 -0.24 -3.05
C SER A 199 -2.44 -0.11 -1.58
N ILE A 200 -1.52 -0.44 -0.67
CA ILE A 200 -1.63 -0.08 0.73
C ILE A 200 -0.75 1.15 0.94
N VAL A 201 -1.24 2.16 1.64
CA VAL A 201 -0.47 3.34 2.01
C VAL A 201 -0.47 3.48 3.52
N ALA A 202 0.63 3.97 4.08
CA ALA A 202 0.71 4.28 5.50
C ALA A 202 0.98 5.78 5.66
N GLY A 203 0.23 6.45 6.54
CA GLY A 203 0.28 7.90 6.69
C GLY A 203 -0.74 8.44 7.67
N THR A 204 -0.88 9.76 7.70
CA THR A 204 -1.81 10.45 8.61
C THR A 204 -2.97 11.04 7.81
N MET A 205 -4.20 10.82 8.26
CA MET A 205 -5.37 11.51 7.72
C MET A 205 -5.57 12.85 8.44
N ILE A 206 -5.56 13.97 7.70
CA ILE A 206 -5.80 15.31 8.23
C ILE A 206 -7.01 15.90 7.50
N SER A 207 -8.19 15.79 8.12
CA SER A 207 -9.47 16.09 7.46
C SER A 207 -9.64 15.23 6.19
N VAL A 208 -9.69 15.84 5.01
CA VAL A 208 -9.80 15.18 3.69
C VAL A 208 -8.45 15.02 2.96
N THR A 209 -7.34 15.30 3.65
CA THR A 209 -6.00 15.17 3.08
C THR A 209 -5.26 13.98 3.68
N LEU A 210 -4.88 13.03 2.83
CA LEU A 210 -4.03 11.91 3.21
C LEU A 210 -2.56 12.27 3.00
N ARG A 211 -1.80 12.38 4.10
CA ARG A 211 -0.36 12.60 4.07
C ARG A 211 0.37 11.27 4.16
N ILE A 212 0.75 10.73 3.01
CA ILE A 212 1.42 9.44 2.89
C ILE A 212 2.87 9.57 3.36
N LYS A 213 3.30 8.58 4.16
CA LYS A 213 4.70 8.37 4.59
C LYS A 213 5.34 7.21 3.84
N LEU A 214 4.58 6.13 3.63
CA LEU A 214 5.01 4.95 2.88
C LEU A 214 3.92 4.48 1.92
N VAL A 215 4.34 4.03 0.74
CA VAL A 215 3.48 3.34 -0.23
C VAL A 215 3.94 1.90 -0.32
N PHE A 216 3.01 0.95 -0.20
CA PHE A 216 3.24 -0.48 -0.33
C PHE A 216 2.55 -1.00 -1.59
N ILE A 217 3.35 -1.54 -2.50
CA ILE A 217 2.88 -2.05 -3.80
C ILE A 217 2.90 -3.57 -3.82
N ARG A 218 1.96 -4.17 -4.55
CA ARG A 218 1.93 -5.63 -4.77
C ARG A 218 2.83 -6.00 -5.94
N PRO A 219 3.93 -6.76 -5.75
CA PRO A 219 4.80 -7.14 -6.85
C PRO A 219 4.09 -8.01 -7.89
N ALA A 220 3.23 -8.93 -7.46
CA ALA A 220 2.54 -9.87 -8.35
C ALA A 220 1.56 -9.19 -9.32
N HIS A 221 0.92 -8.08 -8.91
CA HIS A 221 -0.06 -7.39 -9.76
C HIS A 221 0.59 -6.67 -10.95
N GLU A 222 1.86 -6.28 -10.82
CA GLU A 222 2.63 -5.61 -11.88
C GLU A 222 2.98 -6.56 -13.04
N MET A 223 2.86 -7.89 -12.86
CA MET A 223 3.24 -8.88 -13.87
C MET A 223 2.09 -9.37 -14.75
N ASN A 224 0.85 -8.95 -14.50
CA ASN A 224 -0.32 -9.52 -15.17
C ASN A 224 -0.42 -9.16 -16.66
N TYR A 225 0.31 -8.13 -17.12
CA TYR A 225 0.33 -7.73 -18.52
C TYR A 225 1.76 -7.46 -18.96
N PRO A 226 2.41 -8.37 -19.72
CA PRO A 226 3.74 -8.10 -20.24
C PRO A 226 3.68 -6.87 -21.13
N CYS A 227 4.70 -6.00 -21.03
CA CYS A 227 4.79 -4.86 -21.92
C CYS A 227 4.88 -5.33 -23.37
N GLN A 228 4.10 -4.70 -24.25
CA GLN A 228 4.19 -4.98 -25.67
C GLN A 228 5.60 -4.66 -26.16
N GLU A 229 6.18 -5.54 -26.97
CA GLU A 229 7.45 -5.27 -27.63
C GLU A 229 7.34 -3.99 -28.46
N VAL A 230 8.31 -3.09 -28.26
CA VAL A 230 8.29 -1.81 -28.95
C VAL A 230 8.87 -1.98 -30.34
N ASN A 231 8.05 -1.71 -31.36
CA ASN A 231 8.51 -1.71 -32.75
C ASN A 231 9.56 -0.62 -32.95
N LYS A 232 10.78 -1.02 -33.30
CA LYS A 232 11.86 -0.10 -33.66
C LYS A 232 11.64 0.43 -35.08
N TYR A 233 11.73 1.74 -35.28
CA TYR A 233 11.70 2.28 -36.63
C TYR A 233 13.12 2.30 -37.21
N ARG A 234 13.20 2.22 -38.54
CA ARG A 234 14.45 2.49 -39.25
C ARG A 234 14.56 3.99 -39.46
N CYS A 235 15.12 4.69 -38.48
CA CYS A 235 15.30 6.14 -38.56
C CYS A 235 16.39 6.54 -39.54
N GLU A 236 16.20 7.67 -40.22
CA GLU A 236 17.21 8.29 -41.07
C GLU A 236 18.37 8.84 -40.23
N ILE A 237 19.52 9.06 -40.87
CA ILE A 237 20.70 9.63 -40.20
C ILE A 237 20.34 10.99 -39.58
N GLY A 238 20.64 11.16 -38.29
CA GLY A 238 20.32 12.37 -37.52
C GLY A 238 18.93 12.34 -36.84
N TYR A 239 18.22 11.23 -36.93
CA TYR A 239 16.96 10.96 -36.23
C TYR A 239 17.08 9.71 -35.37
N ASP A 240 16.27 9.62 -34.32
CA ASP A 240 16.22 8.47 -33.42
C ASP A 240 14.77 8.13 -33.04
N ASP A 241 14.56 6.89 -32.60
CA ASP A 241 13.28 6.45 -32.05
C ASP A 241 13.03 7.20 -30.74
N THR A 242 11.77 7.59 -30.52
CA THR A 242 11.35 8.21 -29.27
C THR A 242 10.19 7.48 -28.65
N TYR A 243 10.22 7.41 -27.32
CA TYR A 243 9.28 6.65 -26.53
C TYR A 243 8.64 7.54 -25.47
N LYS A 244 7.41 7.18 -25.12
CA LYS A 244 6.76 7.59 -23.89
C LYS A 244 6.58 6.35 -23.02
N ARG A 245 6.29 6.58 -21.75
CA ARG A 245 6.04 5.50 -20.80
C ARG A 245 4.64 5.64 -20.26
N ASP A 246 3.89 4.55 -20.20
CA ASP A 246 2.55 4.57 -19.62
C ASP A 246 2.56 4.36 -18.09
N HIS A 247 1.37 4.33 -17.49
CA HIS A 247 1.18 4.10 -16.06
C HIS A 247 1.49 2.65 -15.63
N ASN A 248 1.75 1.73 -16.57
CA ASN A 248 2.22 0.37 -16.29
C ASN A 248 3.72 0.23 -16.52
N ARG A 249 4.45 1.36 -16.59
CA ARG A 249 5.89 1.40 -16.80
C ARG A 249 6.33 0.84 -18.16
N CYS A 250 5.40 0.63 -19.10
CA CYS A 250 5.71 0.12 -20.43
C CYS A 250 6.11 1.25 -21.37
N LEU A 251 7.14 1.01 -22.17
CA LEU A 251 7.54 1.93 -23.22
C LEU A 251 6.59 1.78 -24.42
N LEU A 252 6.10 2.91 -24.90
CA LEU A 252 5.24 3.01 -26.07
C LEU A 252 5.92 3.93 -27.07
N ASN A 253 5.84 3.59 -28.36
CA ASN A 253 6.29 4.48 -29.42
C ASN A 253 5.58 5.84 -29.33
N ASP A 254 6.36 6.91 -29.33
CA ASP A 254 5.85 8.28 -29.24
C ASP A 254 5.72 8.94 -30.62
N GLY A 255 5.41 8.15 -31.65
CA GLY A 255 5.27 8.57 -33.04
C GLY A 255 6.49 8.25 -33.90
N PRO A 256 6.65 8.94 -35.05
CA PRO A 256 7.79 8.71 -35.95
C PRO A 256 9.11 9.16 -35.32
N CYS A 257 10.22 8.80 -35.96
CA CYS A 257 11.56 9.21 -35.58
C CYS A 257 11.66 10.72 -35.34
N THR A 258 12.38 11.09 -34.28
CA THR A 258 12.56 12.47 -33.86
C THR A 258 13.97 12.92 -34.17
N LYS A 259 14.12 14.16 -34.67
CA LYS A 259 15.44 14.74 -34.98
C LYS A 259 16.26 14.86 -33.69
N ILE A 260 17.49 14.37 -33.72
CA ILE A 260 18.43 14.47 -32.59
C ILE A 260 18.81 15.95 -32.43
N GLY A 261 18.66 16.47 -31.21
CA GLY A 261 18.99 17.85 -30.87
C GLY A 261 19.91 17.97 -29.67
N THR A 262 20.15 19.21 -29.22
CA THR A 262 20.94 19.47 -28.01
C THR A 262 20.19 19.00 -26.77
N CYS A 263 20.85 18.19 -25.94
CA CYS A 263 20.28 17.69 -24.70
C CYS A 263 20.92 18.34 -23.48
N PRO A 264 20.13 18.71 -22.46
CA PRO A 264 20.71 19.12 -21.19
C PRO A 264 21.44 17.94 -20.57
N HIS A 265 22.64 18.17 -20.04
CA HIS A 265 23.34 17.14 -19.29
C HIS A 265 22.64 16.96 -17.93
N VAL A 266 21.79 15.95 -17.84
CA VAL A 266 21.12 15.56 -16.59
C VAL A 266 21.69 14.22 -16.16
N SER A 267 22.61 14.23 -15.20
CA SER A 267 23.06 13.03 -14.52
C SER A 267 22.47 13.02 -13.12
N ARG A 268 21.39 12.25 -12.92
CA ARG A 268 20.88 11.94 -11.58
C ARG A 268 20.92 10.44 -11.40
N ARG A 269 21.56 9.99 -10.32
CA ARG A 269 21.53 8.60 -9.87
C ARG A 269 20.33 8.41 -8.96
N CYS A 270 19.62 7.31 -9.14
CA CYS A 270 18.56 6.90 -8.26
C CYS A 270 19.12 6.49 -6.88
N PRO A 271 18.35 6.69 -5.80
CA PRO A 271 18.77 6.30 -4.46
C PRO A 271 18.80 4.77 -4.30
N LYS A 272 19.38 4.29 -3.18
CA LYS A 272 19.44 2.85 -2.88
C LYS A 272 18.03 2.23 -2.90
N GLY A 273 17.92 1.06 -3.53
CA GLY A 273 16.64 0.35 -3.72
C GLY A 273 15.89 0.76 -4.99
N TRP A 274 16.40 1.75 -5.73
CA TRP A 274 15.85 2.16 -7.02
C TRP A 274 16.84 1.87 -8.16
N LYS A 275 16.32 1.64 -9.36
CA LYS A 275 17.09 1.43 -10.59
C LYS A 275 16.93 2.63 -11.51
N ASP A 276 18.04 3.04 -12.12
CA ASP A 276 18.05 4.06 -13.17
C ASP A 276 17.40 3.48 -14.43
N VAL A 277 16.34 4.11 -14.93
CA VAL A 277 15.70 3.76 -16.20
C VAL A 277 15.70 4.97 -17.12
N TYR A 278 16.02 4.76 -18.39
CA TYR A 278 16.05 5.82 -19.37
C TYR A 278 15.60 5.36 -20.75
N TRP A 279 15.10 6.32 -21.53
CA TRP A 279 14.74 6.14 -22.94
C TRP A 279 14.86 7.48 -23.66
N ASN A 280 14.97 7.46 -24.99
CA ASN A 280 14.95 8.66 -25.81
C ASN A 280 13.52 9.21 -25.88
N ALA A 281 13.34 10.48 -25.57
CA ALA A 281 12.04 11.14 -25.55
C ALA A 281 12.03 12.39 -26.43
N LYS A 282 10.84 12.76 -26.91
CA LYS A 282 10.61 14.04 -27.58
C LYS A 282 10.91 15.24 -26.68
N PRO A 283 11.21 16.41 -27.26
CA PRO A 283 11.20 16.73 -28.70
C PRO A 283 12.53 16.55 -29.45
N ASN A 284 13.63 16.25 -28.75
CA ASN A 284 14.99 16.26 -29.34
C ASN A 284 15.69 14.90 -29.28
N ALA A 285 14.92 13.82 -29.11
CA ALA A 285 15.42 12.47 -28.82
C ALA A 285 16.38 12.41 -27.62
N CYS A 286 16.17 13.30 -26.64
CA CYS A 286 17.01 13.34 -25.45
C CYS A 286 16.65 12.21 -24.49
N ARG A 287 17.67 11.67 -23.80
CA ARG A 287 17.43 10.69 -22.74
C ARG A 287 16.62 11.30 -21.61
N LYS A 288 15.44 10.75 -21.37
CA LYS A 288 14.65 10.99 -20.16
C LYS A 288 15.03 9.94 -19.14
N TYR A 289 15.30 10.36 -17.91
CA TYR A 289 15.68 9.50 -16.79
C TYR A 289 14.56 9.45 -15.75
N VAL A 290 14.29 8.26 -15.21
CA VAL A 290 13.38 8.06 -14.08
C VAL A 290 13.93 6.99 -13.15
N CYS A 291 13.43 6.97 -11.91
CA CYS A 291 13.74 5.96 -10.92
C CYS A 291 12.59 4.98 -10.78
N ASP A 292 12.88 3.69 -10.97
CA ASP A 292 11.95 2.62 -10.67
C ASP A 292 12.37 1.85 -9.42
N PRO A 293 11.42 1.27 -8.66
CA PRO A 293 11.78 0.38 -7.57
C PRO A 293 12.54 -0.84 -8.11
N ALA A 294 13.72 -1.12 -7.57
CA ALA A 294 14.59 -2.17 -8.08
C ALA A 294 14.00 -3.58 -7.89
N PHE A 295 13.08 -3.75 -6.93
CA PHE A 295 12.40 -5.03 -6.70
C PHE A 295 11.27 -5.32 -7.68
N LEU A 296 10.87 -4.34 -8.50
CA LEU A 296 9.93 -4.57 -9.58
C LEU A 296 10.70 -5.03 -10.81
N ASN A 297 10.63 -6.33 -11.08
CA ASN A 297 11.08 -6.90 -12.34
C ASN A 297 10.29 -6.23 -13.49
N GLN A 298 10.98 -6.02 -14.61
CA GLN A 298 10.41 -5.63 -15.91
C GLN A 298 10.78 -6.72 -16.90
#